data_AF-A0A6F9B9S4-F1
#
_entry.id   AF-A0A6F9B9S4-F1
#
_cell.length_a   1.000
_cell.length_b   1.000
_cell.length_c   1.000
_cell.angle_alpha   90.00
_cell.angle_beta   90.00
_cell.angle_gamma   90.00
#
_symmetry.space_group_name_H-M   'P 1'
#
loop_
_entity.id
_entity.type
_entity.pdbx_description
1 polymer ?
#
loop_
_entity_poly.entity_id
_entity_poly.type
_entity_poly.pdbx_seq_one_letter_code
_entity_poly.pdbx_strand_id
1 'polypeptide(L)'
;MAAPALQQSSFLLANLKVDSTTKPFLQRCQELVKVIDDYPAKELHLIFPWLVESVFGSLDGVIVGWNLRFLQARSNEYNIVMDFLDPR
;
A
#
# COMPACT_ATOMS: atom_id res chain seq x y z
N MET A 1 -18.37 23.29 7.80
CA MET A 1 -18.24 22.54 6.53
C MET A 1 -16.91 21.79 6.58
N ALA A 2 -16.93 20.52 6.95
CA ALA A 2 -15.74 19.66 6.98
C ALA A 2 -16.16 18.31 6.38
N ALA A 3 -15.93 18.11 5.08
CA ALA A 3 -16.38 16.88 4.40
C ALA A 3 -15.69 16.50 3.07
N PRO A 4 -14.99 17.37 2.30
CA PRO A 4 -14.39 16.89 1.04
C PRO A 4 -13.17 15.99 1.27
N ALA A 5 -12.24 16.39 2.16
CA ALA A 5 -10.98 15.67 2.38
C ALA A 5 -11.18 14.27 3.02
N LEU A 6 -12.10 14.16 3.99
CA LEU A 6 -12.43 12.87 4.62
C LEU A 6 -13.05 11.89 3.62
N GLN A 7 -13.94 12.39 2.76
CA GLN A 7 -14.56 11.60 1.70
C GLN A 7 -13.51 11.14 0.67
N GLN A 8 -12.60 12.03 0.26
CA GLN A 8 -11.52 11.69 -0.68
C GLN A 8 -10.61 10.56 -0.16
N SER A 9 -10.21 10.61 1.12
CA SER A 9 -9.38 9.55 1.72
C SER A 9 -10.08 8.19 1.81
N SER A 10 -11.40 8.17 2.04
CA SER A 10 -12.18 6.91 2.10
C SER A 10 -12.42 6.32 0.71
N PHE A 11 -12.66 7.14 -0.32
CA PHE A 11 -12.70 6.69 -1.71
C PHE A 11 -11.36 6.13 -2.18
N LEU A 12 -10.25 6.81 -1.84
CA LEU A 12 -8.90 6.33 -2.16
C LEU A 12 -8.61 4.99 -1.49
N LEU A 13 -8.92 4.84 -0.20
CA LEU A 13 -8.75 3.58 0.51
C LEU A 13 -9.57 2.44 -0.13
N ALA A 14 -10.80 2.72 -0.55
CA ALA A 14 -11.65 1.74 -1.22
C ALA A 14 -11.04 1.28 -2.56
N ASN A 15 -10.55 2.21 -3.38
CA ASN A 15 -9.88 1.88 -4.64
C ASN A 15 -8.60 1.05 -4.40
N LEU A 16 -7.74 1.48 -3.46
CA LEU A 16 -6.51 0.74 -3.15
C LEU A 16 -6.79 -0.68 -2.65
N LYS A 17 -7.86 -0.87 -1.86
CA LYS A 17 -8.30 -2.21 -1.43
C LYS A 17 -8.74 -3.07 -2.62
N VAL A 18 -9.49 -2.53 -3.58
CA VAL A 18 -9.90 -3.25 -4.79
C VAL A 18 -8.67 -3.59 -5.65
N ASP A 19 -7.75 -2.65 -5.79
CA ASP A 19 -6.53 -2.82 -6.55
C ASP A 19 -5.59 -3.85 -5.92
N SER A 20 -5.59 -3.96 -4.59
CA SER A 20 -4.79 -4.94 -3.84
C SER A 20 -5.09 -6.40 -4.20
N THR A 21 -6.31 -6.69 -4.69
CA THR A 21 -6.77 -8.05 -5.03
C THR A 21 -6.85 -8.32 -6.53
N THR A 22 -6.92 -7.27 -7.35
CA THR A 22 -7.19 -7.40 -8.80
C THR A 22 -5.96 -7.17 -9.68
N LYS A 23 -4.99 -6.34 -9.24
CA LYS A 23 -3.83 -5.94 -10.05
C LYS A 23 -2.61 -6.84 -9.82
N PRO A 24 -1.72 -7.01 -10.81
CA PRO A 24 -0.43 -7.69 -10.62
C PRO A 24 0.43 -6.95 -9.59
N PHE A 25 1.32 -7.68 -8.91
CA PHE A 25 2.10 -7.19 -7.77
C PHE A 25 2.91 -5.92 -8.07
N LEU A 26 3.58 -5.88 -9.23
CA LEU A 26 4.34 -4.71 -9.70
C LEU A 26 3.46 -3.45 -9.80
N GLN A 27 2.27 -3.60 -10.38
CA GLN A 27 1.36 -2.47 -10.57
C GLN A 27 0.82 -1.96 -9.22
N ARG A 28 0.56 -2.87 -8.28
CA ARG A 28 0.20 -2.51 -6.89
C ARG A 28 1.29 -1.66 -6.25
N CYS A 29 2.56 -2.06 -6.36
CA CYS A 29 3.69 -1.28 -5.82
C CYS A 29 3.76 0.13 -6.47
N GLN A 30 3.65 0.21 -7.79
CA GLN A 30 3.72 1.48 -8.53
C GLN A 30 2.58 2.44 -8.17
N GLU A 31 1.36 1.93 -7.98
CA GLU A 31 0.24 2.76 -7.56
C GLU A 31 0.37 3.24 -6.13
N LEU A 32 0.88 2.39 -5.22
CA LEU A 32 1.18 2.83 -3.86
C LEU A 32 2.23 3.95 -3.84
N VAL A 33 3.31 3.83 -4.62
CA VAL A 33 4.31 4.90 -4.76
C VAL A 33 3.66 6.18 -5.25
N LYS A 34 2.86 6.09 -6.32
CA LYS A 34 2.17 7.25 -6.86
C LYS A 34 1.24 7.91 -5.84
N VAL A 35 0.51 7.13 -5.05
CA VAL A 35 -0.36 7.67 -3.98
C VAL A 35 0.47 8.35 -2.90
N ILE A 36 1.59 7.77 -2.49
CA ILE A 36 2.49 8.36 -1.49
C ILE A 36 3.07 9.69 -1.99
N ASP A 37 3.41 9.80 -3.28
CA ASP A 37 3.95 11.02 -3.89
C ASP A 37 2.89 12.10 -4.17
N ASP A 38 1.67 11.70 -4.57
CA ASP A 38 0.61 12.63 -5.04
C ASP A 38 -0.22 13.22 -3.89
N TYR A 39 -0.32 12.51 -2.76
CA TYR A 39 -1.16 12.93 -1.63
C TYR A 39 -0.36 13.58 -0.50
N PRO A 40 -0.88 14.66 0.13
CA PRO A 40 -0.20 15.29 1.25
C PRO A 40 -0.20 14.36 2.48
N ALA A 41 0.84 14.44 3.30
CA ALA A 41 1.02 13.60 4.50
C ALA A 41 -0.21 13.54 5.42
N LYS A 42 -0.93 14.67 5.56
CA LYS A 42 -2.17 14.75 6.36
C LYS A 42 -3.27 13.80 5.89
N GLU A 43 -3.37 13.55 4.59
CA GLU A 43 -4.35 12.66 3.98
C GLU A 43 -3.83 11.22 3.98
N LEU A 44 -2.53 11.05 3.74
CA LEU A 44 -1.86 9.76 3.86
C LEU A 44 -1.95 9.18 5.27
N HIS A 45 -1.87 9.99 6.33
CA HIS A 45 -1.99 9.52 7.71
C HIS A 45 -3.27 8.72 7.99
N LEU A 46 -4.37 9.02 7.31
CA LEU A 46 -5.64 8.31 7.50
C LEU A 46 -5.64 6.91 6.89
N ILE A 47 -4.86 6.70 5.81
CA ILE A 47 -4.76 5.42 5.11
C ILE A 47 -3.49 4.65 5.50
N PHE A 48 -2.53 5.32 6.13
CA PHE A 48 -1.21 4.78 6.47
C PHE A 48 -1.29 3.48 7.29
N PRO A 49 -2.16 3.35 8.31
CA PRO A 49 -2.31 2.09 9.03
C PRO A 49 -2.64 0.93 8.08
N TRP A 50 -3.60 1.13 7.18
CA TRP A 50 -3.97 0.12 6.20
C TRP A 50 -2.85 -0.15 5.19
N LEU A 51 -2.11 0.87 4.74
CA LEU A 51 -0.96 0.69 3.84
C LEU A 51 0.10 -0.22 4.48
N VAL A 52 0.45 0.06 5.74
CA VAL A 52 1.41 -0.73 6.51
C VAL A 52 0.91 -2.16 6.67
N GLU A 53 -0.36 -2.35 7.06
CA GLU A 53 -0.96 -3.68 7.19
C GLU A 53 -1.04 -4.42 5.83
N SER A 54 -1.27 -3.71 4.72
CA SER A 54 -1.31 -4.30 3.39
C SER A 54 0.05 -4.78 2.92
N VAL A 55 1.13 -4.12 3.31
CA VAL A 55 2.51 -4.49 2.94
C VAL A 55 3.07 -5.54 3.91
N PHE A 56 3.06 -5.25 5.21
CA PHE A 56 3.73 -6.05 6.24
C PHE A 56 2.84 -7.10 6.89
N GLY A 57 1.53 -6.97 6.75
CA GLY A 57 0.55 -7.78 7.49
C GLY A 57 0.19 -7.15 8.83
N SER A 58 -0.92 -7.60 9.42
CA SER A 58 -1.38 -7.17 10.72
C SER A 58 -0.75 -8.00 11.85
N LEU A 59 -0.59 -7.40 13.02
CA LEU A 59 0.01 -8.05 14.20
C LEU A 59 -0.79 -9.24 14.71
N ASP A 60 -2.11 -9.18 14.56
CA ASP A 60 -3.06 -10.24 14.90
C ASP A 60 -3.15 -11.33 13.83
N GLY A 61 -2.47 -11.16 12.68
CA GLY A 61 -2.39 -12.14 11.60
C GLY A 61 -3.64 -12.25 10.73
N VAL A 62 -4.63 -11.38 10.92
CA VAL A 62 -5.84 -11.32 10.07
C VAL A 62 -5.50 -10.83 8.67
N ILE A 63 -4.57 -9.89 8.53
CA ILE A 63 -4.06 -9.43 7.24
C ILE A 63 -2.67 -10.04 7.03
N VAL A 64 -2.52 -10.88 6.00
CA VAL A 64 -1.24 -11.52 5.66
C VAL A 64 -0.23 -10.56 5.01
N GLY A 65 -0.70 -9.42 4.52
CA GLY A 65 0.08 -8.44 3.78
C GLY A 65 0.59 -8.98 2.45
N TRP A 66 1.78 -8.54 2.03
CA TRP A 66 2.47 -9.07 0.85
C TRP A 66 3.27 -10.35 1.14
N ASN A 67 3.18 -10.85 2.38
CA ASN A 67 3.85 -12.05 2.82
C ASN A 67 5.37 -12.02 2.58
N LEU A 68 5.99 -10.87 2.88
CA LEU A 68 7.39 -10.54 2.58
C LEU A 68 8.39 -11.62 3.03
N ARG A 69 8.07 -12.35 4.11
CA ARG A 69 8.88 -13.46 4.65
C ARG A 69 9.10 -14.60 3.64
N PHE A 70 8.19 -14.80 2.70
CA PHE A 70 8.28 -15.88 1.70
C PHE A 70 8.86 -15.41 0.36
N LEU A 71 9.21 -14.13 0.23
CA LEU A 71 9.88 -13.64 -0.98
C LEU A 71 11.26 -14.27 -1.12
N GLN A 72 11.49 -14.91 -2.26
CA GLN A 72 12.78 -15.48 -2.59
C GLN A 72 13.71 -14.38 -3.10
N ALA A 73 14.93 -14.30 -2.58
CA ALA A 73 15.92 -13.27 -2.95
C ALA A 73 16.26 -13.20 -4.46
N ARG A 74 16.01 -14.28 -5.21
CA ARG A 74 16.24 -14.35 -6.66
C ARG A 74 14.95 -14.16 -7.49
N SER A 75 13.82 -13.90 -6.84
CA SER A 75 12.55 -13.65 -7.51
C SER A 75 12.50 -12.21 -8.03
N ASN A 76 11.80 -12.02 -9.16
CA ASN A 76 11.47 -10.69 -9.65
C ASN A 76 10.68 -9.87 -8.61
N GLU A 77 9.80 -10.53 -7.84
CA GLU A 77 8.99 -9.89 -6.80
C GLU A 77 9.84 -9.31 -5.66
N TYR A 78 10.94 -9.99 -5.31
CA TYR A 78 11.86 -9.49 -4.30
C TYR A 78 12.51 -8.17 -4.75
N ASN A 79 12.99 -8.10 -5.99
CA ASN A 79 13.58 -6.86 -6.53
C ASN A 79 12.56 -5.72 -6.56
N ILE A 80 11.31 -6.01 -6.89
CA ILE A 80 10.22 -5.03 -6.89
C ILE A 80 9.97 -4.49 -5.48
N VAL A 81 9.90 -5.37 -4.47
CA VAL A 81 9.73 -4.94 -3.08
C VAL A 81 10.92 -4.13 -2.59
N MET A 82 12.14 -4.53 -2.94
CA MET A 82 13.33 -3.78 -2.55
C MET A 82 13.35 -2.37 -3.15
N ASP A 83 12.98 -2.22 -4.43
CA ASP A 83 12.85 -0.89 -5.05
C ASP A 83 11.74 -0.05 -4.41
N PHE A 84 10.62 -0.69 -4.02
CA PHE A 84 9.52 -0.03 -3.33
C PHE A 84 9.88 0.44 -1.91
N LEU A 85 10.62 -0.37 -1.15
CA LEU A 85 11.00 -0.09 0.23
C LEU A 85 12.29 0.76 0.35
N ASP A 86 12.95 1.03 -0.77
CA ASP A 86 14.17 1.84 -0.79
C ASP A 86 13.88 3.25 -0.24
N PRO A 87 14.64 3.74 0.75
CA PRO A 87 14.44 5.06 1.31
C PRO A 87 14.84 6.14 0.30
N ARG A 88 13.86 6.75 -0.35
CA ARG A 88 14.01 7.89 -1.26
C ARG A 88 13.94 9.24 -0.54
#